data_AF-A0A7Y7DMF2-F1
#
_entry.id   AF-A0A7Y7DMF2-F1
#
_cell.length_a   1.000
_cell.length_b   1.000
_cell.length_c   1.000
_cell.angle_alpha   90.00
_cell.angle_beta   90.00
_cell.angle_gamma   90.00
#
_symmetry.space_group_name_H-M   'P 1'
#
loop_
_entity.id
_entity.type
_entity.pdbx_description
1 polymer ?
#
loop_
_entity_poly.entity_id
_entity_poly.type
_entity_poly.pdbx_seq_one_letter_code
_entity_poly.pdbx_strand_id
1 'polypeptide(L)'
;MPEITISRLEFKNACTAFLDQVALEHAAGHQGKLAGRYTLIADGGTRIGIMFEKSEKTQAHCWVEARFADSIGDIGIEHKRYMASDLYKKNPKTGKISYGRHAALKSMRDLCNADLVRFTPVDAAELERLVNRLKAYEPITVGL
;
A
#
# COMPACT_ATOMS: atom_id res chain seq x y z
N MET A 1 19.56 -3.69 30.06
CA MET A 1 19.31 -2.52 29.18
C MET A 1 17.82 -2.48 28.94
N PRO A 2 17.11 -1.37 29.20
CA PRO A 2 15.70 -1.30 28.83
C PRO A 2 15.59 -1.33 27.31
N GLU A 3 14.81 -2.27 26.79
CA GLU A 3 14.46 -2.35 25.39
C GLU A 3 13.64 -1.10 25.04
N ILE A 4 14.17 -0.23 24.18
CA ILE A 4 13.43 0.97 23.75
C ILE A 4 12.34 0.49 22.80
N THR A 5 11.12 0.32 23.31
CA THR A 5 9.95 0.07 22.47
C THR A 5 9.57 1.38 21.77
N ILE A 6 9.88 1.48 20.48
CA ILE A 6 9.41 2.57 19.61
C ILE A 6 7.88 2.60 19.62
N SER A 7 7.29 3.78 19.74
CA SER A 7 5.84 3.94 19.64
C SER A 7 5.34 3.64 18.22
N ARG A 8 4.06 3.26 18.09
CA ARG A 8 3.43 3.04 16.78
C ARG A 8 3.54 4.26 15.87
N LEU A 9 3.43 5.46 16.44
CA LEU A 9 3.53 6.70 15.67
C LEU A 9 4.97 6.92 15.18
N GLU A 10 5.98 6.70 16.02
CA GLU A 10 7.39 6.78 15.60
C GLU A 10 7.71 5.76 14.51
N PHE A 11 7.23 4.52 14.65
CA PHE A 11 7.35 3.49 13.62
C PHE A 11 6.71 3.93 12.30
N LYS A 12 5.48 4.45 12.32
CA LYS A 12 4.79 4.93 11.11
C LYS A 12 5.46 6.15 10.49
N ASN A 13 6.03 7.03 11.30
CA ASN A 13 6.81 8.18 10.83
C ASN A 13 8.09 7.70 10.12
N ALA A 14 8.80 6.72 10.69
CA ALA A 14 9.96 6.12 10.05
C ALA A 14 9.59 5.46 8.71
N CYS A 15 8.48 4.71 8.67
CA CYS A 15 7.95 4.14 7.42
C CYS A 15 7.62 5.20 6.37
N THR A 16 6.97 6.29 6.78
CA THR A 16 6.61 7.41 5.90
C THR A 16 7.88 8.07 5.34
N ALA A 17 8.85 8.36 6.21
CA ALA A 17 10.12 8.95 5.79
C ALA A 17 10.90 8.05 4.81
N PHE A 18 10.89 6.73 5.04
CA PHE A 18 11.47 5.78 4.10
C PHE A 18 10.75 5.80 2.75
N LEU A 19 9.41 5.76 2.74
CA LEU A 19 8.62 5.83 1.50
C LEU A 19 8.83 7.15 0.74
N ASP A 20 8.92 8.27 1.45
CA ASP A 20 9.21 9.60 0.87
C ASP A 20 10.60 9.65 0.20
N GLN A 21 11.56 8.83 0.66
CA GLN A 21 12.91 8.73 0.08
C GLN A 21 12.97 7.83 -1.17
N VAL A 22 12.18 6.75 -1.19
CA VAL A 22 12.34 5.67 -2.19
C VAL A 22 11.26 5.63 -3.25
N ALA A 23 10.18 6.41 -3.10
CA ALA A 23 9.07 6.48 -4.01
C ALA A 23 8.68 7.93 -4.30
N LEU A 24 7.95 8.14 -5.40
CA LEU A 24 7.40 9.45 -5.75
C LEU A 24 6.05 9.65 -5.06
N GLU A 25 5.69 10.89 -4.72
CA GLU A 25 4.30 11.18 -4.33
C GLU A 25 3.36 10.85 -5.50
N HIS A 26 2.27 10.14 -5.21
CA HIS A 26 1.25 9.83 -6.21
C HIS A 26 0.48 11.09 -6.61
N ALA A 27 0.04 11.20 -7.88
CA ALA A 27 -0.65 12.38 -8.42
C ALA A 27 -1.95 12.78 -7.69
N ALA A 28 -2.52 11.86 -6.91
CA ALA A 28 -3.67 12.13 -6.05
C ALA A 28 -3.34 12.90 -4.75
N GLY A 29 -2.05 13.14 -4.50
CA GLY A 29 -1.51 13.74 -3.29
C GLY A 29 -1.70 12.87 -2.04
N HIS A 30 -0.93 13.16 -0.99
CA HIS A 30 -1.17 12.57 0.33
C HIS A 30 -2.53 13.01 0.93
N GLN A 31 -3.12 12.16 1.78
CA GLN A 31 -4.36 12.50 2.49
C GLN A 31 -4.05 12.96 3.93
N GLY A 32 -3.58 14.20 4.06
CA GLY A 32 -3.30 14.81 5.36
C GLY A 32 -2.46 13.90 6.27
N LYS A 33 -2.96 13.61 7.48
CA LYS A 33 -2.34 12.71 8.47
C LYS A 33 -2.83 11.26 8.38
N LEU A 34 -3.69 10.92 7.42
CA LEU A 34 -4.37 9.62 7.38
C LEU A 34 -3.62 8.61 6.50
N ALA A 35 -3.22 9.02 5.30
CA ALA A 35 -2.56 8.14 4.35
C ALA A 35 -1.45 8.86 3.56
N GLY A 36 -0.31 8.18 3.41
CA GLY A 36 0.67 8.47 2.37
C GLY A 36 0.26 7.73 1.08
N ARG A 37 0.46 8.38 -0.07
CA ARG A 37 0.14 7.82 -1.38
C ARG A 37 1.34 8.00 -2.27
N TYR A 38 1.84 6.89 -2.80
CA TYR A 38 3.12 6.82 -3.47
C TYR A 38 3.01 6.11 -4.81
N THR A 39 3.91 6.45 -5.71
CA THR A 39 4.24 5.65 -6.89
C THR A 39 5.68 5.17 -6.76
N LEU A 40 5.85 3.87 -6.59
CA LEU A 40 7.15 3.22 -6.71
C LEU A 40 7.45 2.93 -8.18
N ILE A 41 8.69 3.14 -8.60
CA ILE A 41 9.17 2.74 -9.93
C ILE A 41 10.00 1.48 -9.74
N ALA A 42 9.53 0.36 -10.28
CA ALA A 42 10.30 -0.88 -10.32
C ALA A 42 11.51 -0.75 -11.25
N ASP A 43 12.49 -1.64 -11.10
CA ASP A 43 13.75 -1.61 -11.86
C ASP A 43 13.50 -1.73 -13.38
N GLY A 44 12.48 -2.50 -13.77
CA GLY A 44 11.98 -2.59 -15.15
C GLY A 44 11.15 -1.39 -15.63
N GLY A 45 11.08 -0.29 -14.86
CA GLY A 45 10.33 0.93 -15.18
C GLY A 45 8.82 0.88 -14.90
N THR A 46 8.31 -0.25 -14.39
CA THR A 46 6.88 -0.41 -14.07
C THR A 46 6.50 0.49 -12.89
N ARG A 47 5.37 1.22 -13.03
CA ARG A 47 4.84 2.08 -11.96
C ARG A 47 3.91 1.28 -11.06
N ILE A 48 4.19 1.27 -9.76
CA ILE A 48 3.43 0.54 -8.74
C ILE A 48 2.83 1.55 -7.76
N GLY A 49 1.51 1.57 -7.67
CA GLY A 49 0.78 2.35 -6.66
C GLY A 49 0.92 1.76 -5.27
N ILE A 50 1.24 2.60 -4.28
CA ILE A 50 1.30 2.21 -2.87
C ILE A 50 0.47 3.20 -2.06
N MET A 51 -0.44 2.70 -1.21
CA MET A 51 -1.08 3.51 -0.17
C MET A 51 -0.65 3.01 1.21
N PHE A 52 -0.14 3.91 2.04
CA PHE A 52 0.31 3.60 3.40
C PHE A 52 -0.54 4.35 4.43
N GLU A 53 -1.16 3.62 5.35
CA GLU A 53 -1.93 4.22 6.44
C GLU A 53 -1.01 4.76 7.55
N LYS A 54 -0.88 6.09 7.63
CA LYS A 54 0.01 6.77 8.58
C LYS A 54 -0.67 7.29 9.86
N SER A 55 -1.98 7.10 10.00
CA SER A 55 -2.70 7.45 11.24
C SER A 55 -2.30 6.54 12.40
N GLU A 56 -2.09 7.10 13.60
CA GLU A 56 -1.85 6.32 14.83
C GLU A 56 -3.00 5.36 15.22
N LYS A 57 -4.21 5.59 14.67
CA LYS A 57 -5.44 4.86 14.98
C LYS A 57 -5.53 3.49 14.30
N THR A 58 -4.71 3.24 13.28
CA THR A 58 -4.69 1.97 12.55
C THR A 58 -3.31 1.33 12.65
N GLN A 59 -3.19 0.06 12.30
CA GLN A 59 -1.87 -0.56 12.09
C GLN A 59 -1.22 0.04 10.82
N ALA A 60 0.06 -0.25 10.57
CA ALA A 60 0.81 0.27 9.44
C ALA A 60 0.43 -0.41 8.11
N HIS A 61 -0.87 -0.38 7.76
CA HIS A 61 -1.37 -1.05 6.56
C HIS A 61 -0.76 -0.44 5.29
N CYS A 62 -0.15 -1.29 4.49
CA CYS A 62 0.41 -0.97 3.19
C CYS A 62 -0.40 -1.69 2.11
N TRP A 63 -0.99 -0.92 1.20
CA TRP A 63 -1.90 -1.41 0.17
C TRP A 63 -1.24 -1.31 -1.20
N VAL A 64 -1.29 -2.42 -1.94
CA VAL A 64 -0.79 -2.54 -3.31
C VAL A 64 -1.76 -3.34 -4.17
N GLU A 65 -1.67 -3.16 -5.48
CA GLU A 65 -2.45 -3.97 -6.43
C GLU A 65 -2.03 -5.44 -6.36
N ALA A 66 -3.01 -6.34 -6.38
CA ALA A 66 -2.80 -7.77 -6.15
C ALA A 66 -1.85 -8.39 -7.19
N ARG A 67 -1.85 -7.94 -8.45
CA ARG A 67 -0.94 -8.47 -9.48
C ARG A 67 0.54 -8.28 -9.14
N PHE A 68 0.90 -7.22 -8.41
CA PHE A 68 2.28 -6.99 -7.96
C PHE A 68 2.58 -7.76 -6.67
N ALA A 69 1.57 -7.96 -5.82
CA ALA A 69 1.69 -8.81 -4.63
C ALA A 69 1.82 -10.30 -4.98
N ASP A 70 1.17 -10.76 -6.04
CA ASP A 70 1.19 -12.16 -6.46
C ASP A 70 2.60 -12.58 -6.96
N SER A 71 3.40 -11.63 -7.47
CA SER A 71 4.77 -11.89 -7.94
C SER A 71 5.85 -11.90 -6.86
N ILE A 72 5.59 -11.35 -5.66
CA ILE A 72 6.64 -11.23 -4.63
C ILE A 72 6.76 -12.49 -3.75
N GLY A 73 5.79 -13.41 -3.80
CA GLY A 73 5.76 -14.62 -2.99
C GLY A 73 5.57 -14.35 -1.49
N ASP A 74 5.81 -15.37 -0.65
CA ASP A 74 5.81 -15.20 0.80
C ASP A 74 7.08 -14.48 1.26
N ILE A 75 6.91 -13.33 1.90
CA ILE A 75 7.99 -12.49 2.42
C ILE A 75 7.95 -12.38 3.96
N GLY A 76 7.16 -13.24 4.61
CA GLY A 76 7.03 -13.30 6.07
C GLY A 76 6.29 -12.11 6.67
N ILE A 77 5.46 -11.41 5.88
CA ILE A 77 4.64 -10.28 6.34
C ILE A 77 3.17 -10.72 6.33
N GLU A 78 2.44 -10.42 7.41
CA GLU A 78 0.99 -10.63 7.46
C GLU A 78 0.34 -9.88 6.31
N HIS A 79 -0.44 -10.59 5.49
CA HIS A 79 -1.13 -9.97 4.37
C HIS A 79 -2.55 -10.53 4.19
N LYS A 80 -3.41 -9.73 3.57
CA LYS A 80 -4.78 -10.11 3.24
C LYS A 80 -5.20 -9.56 1.89
N ARG A 81 -5.80 -10.41 1.06
CA ARG A 81 -6.39 -10.02 -0.23
C ARG A 81 -7.78 -9.39 -0.04
N TYR A 82 -8.08 -8.39 -0.85
CA TYR A 82 -9.36 -7.68 -0.90
C TYR A 82 -9.78 -7.57 -2.37
N MET A 83 -10.98 -8.03 -2.70
CA MET A 83 -11.49 -7.88 -4.06
C MET A 83 -11.93 -6.43 -4.29
N ALA A 84 -11.83 -5.93 -5.51
CA ALA A 84 -12.27 -4.58 -5.87
C ALA A 84 -13.73 -4.33 -5.44
N SER A 85 -14.59 -5.36 -5.59
CA SER A 85 -16.00 -5.35 -5.16
C SER A 85 -16.21 -5.13 -3.66
N ASP A 86 -15.20 -5.42 -2.84
CA ASP A 86 -15.26 -5.28 -1.38
C ASP A 86 -14.78 -3.90 -0.91
N LEU A 87 -14.06 -3.16 -1.76
CA LEU A 87 -13.50 -1.84 -1.43
C LEU A 87 -14.54 -0.74 -1.43
N TYR A 88 -15.66 -0.95 -2.11
CA TYR A 88 -16.75 0.01 -2.18
C TYR A 88 -18.12 -0.66 -2.14
N LYS A 89 -19.09 0.08 -1.61
CA LYS A 89 -20.50 -0.29 -1.64
C LYS A 89 -21.22 0.58 -2.64
N LYS A 90 -21.94 -0.04 -3.59
CA LYS A 90 -22.87 0.66 -4.47
C LYS A 90 -24.21 0.81 -3.74
N ASN A 91 -24.68 2.04 -3.59
CA ASN A 91 -26.01 2.30 -3.05
C ASN A 91 -27.07 1.79 -4.04
N PRO A 92 -27.97 0.87 -3.64
CA PRO A 92 -28.89 0.23 -4.58
C PRO A 92 -29.98 1.16 -5.11
N LYS A 93 -30.32 2.23 -4.38
CA LYS A 93 -31.36 3.19 -4.77
C LYS A 93 -30.84 4.31 -5.69
N THR A 94 -29.59 4.73 -5.50
CA THR A 94 -29.02 5.91 -6.20
C THR A 94 -27.88 5.57 -7.15
N GLY A 95 -27.38 4.33 -7.12
CA GLY A 95 -26.21 3.91 -7.86
C GLY A 95 -24.87 4.50 -7.38
N LYS A 96 -24.89 5.40 -6.38
CA LYS A 96 -23.68 6.08 -5.87
C LYS A 96 -22.73 5.09 -5.19
N ILE A 97 -21.43 5.24 -5.47
CA ILE A 97 -20.37 4.42 -4.88
C ILE A 97 -19.84 5.07 -3.60
N SER A 98 -19.80 4.31 -2.50
CA SER A 98 -19.21 4.72 -1.22
C SER A 98 -18.06 3.80 -0.85
N TYR A 99 -16.87 4.37 -0.64
CA TYR A 99 -15.64 3.64 -0.30
C TYR A 99 -15.48 3.41 1.23
N GLY A 100 -16.32 4.02 2.06
CA GLY A 100 -16.26 3.87 3.52
C GLY A 100 -14.86 4.13 4.09
N ARG A 101 -14.31 3.14 4.81
CA ARG A 101 -12.96 3.18 5.42
C ARG A 101 -11.82 3.22 4.39
N HIS A 102 -12.11 2.92 3.12
CA HIS A 102 -11.15 2.91 2.01
C HIS A 102 -11.17 4.20 1.18
N ALA A 103 -11.73 5.29 1.72
CA ALA A 103 -11.83 6.58 1.03
C ALA A 103 -10.48 7.11 0.51
N ALA A 104 -9.36 6.72 1.16
CA ALA A 104 -8.03 7.09 0.71
C ALA A 104 -7.63 6.48 -0.64
N LEU A 105 -8.18 5.33 -0.99
CA LEU A 105 -7.92 4.64 -2.28
C LEU A 105 -8.72 5.26 -3.42
N LYS A 106 -9.86 5.90 -3.14
CA LYS A 106 -10.80 6.42 -4.15
C LYS A 106 -10.15 7.32 -5.21
N SER A 107 -9.16 8.12 -4.83
CA SER A 107 -8.49 9.06 -5.74
C SER A 107 -7.26 8.47 -6.44
N MET A 108 -6.84 7.26 -6.10
CA MET A 108 -5.73 6.54 -6.73
C MET A 108 -6.27 5.69 -7.88
N ARG A 109 -6.14 6.16 -9.13
CA ARG A 109 -6.77 5.53 -10.30
C ARG A 109 -6.29 4.09 -10.55
N ASP A 110 -5.07 3.80 -10.14
CA ASP A 110 -4.41 2.50 -10.20
C ASP A 110 -4.91 1.53 -9.11
N LEU A 111 -5.38 2.03 -7.97
CA LEU A 111 -5.82 1.18 -6.85
C LEU A 111 -7.33 1.19 -6.60
N CYS A 112 -8.08 2.19 -7.08
CA CYS A 112 -9.46 2.41 -6.64
C CYS A 112 -10.46 1.33 -7.08
N ASN A 113 -10.18 0.64 -8.20
CA ASN A 113 -11.03 -0.43 -8.74
C ASN A 113 -10.25 -1.73 -8.97
N ALA A 114 -9.08 -1.87 -8.36
CA ALA A 114 -8.26 -3.07 -8.52
C ALA A 114 -8.44 -4.00 -7.32
N ASP A 115 -8.19 -5.29 -7.53
CA ASP A 115 -7.99 -6.21 -6.40
C ASP A 115 -6.70 -5.80 -5.69
N LEU A 116 -6.74 -5.78 -4.36
CA LEU A 116 -5.64 -5.29 -3.54
C LEU A 116 -5.14 -6.38 -2.61
N VAL A 117 -3.89 -6.25 -2.21
CA VAL A 117 -3.33 -6.93 -1.04
C VAL A 117 -2.92 -5.87 -0.03
N ARG A 118 -3.36 -6.09 1.21
CA ARG A 118 -2.98 -5.29 2.37
C ARG A 118 -1.91 -6.04 3.16
N PHE A 119 -0.71 -5.49 3.22
CA PHE A 119 0.37 -5.93 4.09
C PHE A 119 0.31 -5.17 5.43
N THR A 120 0.66 -5.86 6.51
CA THR A 120 0.73 -5.29 7.87
C THR A 120 2.14 -5.44 8.43
N PRO A 121 3.12 -4.61 7.98
CA PRO A 121 4.45 -4.60 8.57
C PRO A 121 4.40 -4.27 10.07
N VAL A 122 5.16 -5.01 10.87
CA VAL A 122 5.30 -4.79 12.32
C VAL A 122 6.58 -4.04 12.70
N ASP A 123 7.53 -3.96 11.77
CA ASP A 123 8.76 -3.17 11.90
C ASP A 123 9.17 -2.53 10.57
N ALA A 124 10.20 -1.67 10.61
CA ALA A 124 10.68 -0.94 9.43
C ALA A 124 11.36 -1.87 8.41
N ALA A 125 11.99 -2.95 8.87
CA ALA A 125 12.67 -3.90 8.01
C ALA A 125 11.68 -4.70 7.17
N GLU A 126 10.48 -4.98 7.67
CA GLU A 126 9.38 -5.59 6.92
C GLU A 126 8.91 -4.68 5.78
N LEU A 127 8.69 -3.40 6.05
CA LEU A 127 8.31 -2.46 5.00
C LEU A 127 9.42 -2.33 3.94
N GLU A 128 10.68 -2.25 4.38
CA GLU A 128 11.83 -2.21 3.48
C GLU A 128 11.90 -3.46 2.59
N ARG A 129 11.72 -4.66 3.16
CA ARG A 129 11.65 -5.92 2.40
C ARG A 129 10.53 -5.89 1.36
N LEU A 130 9.34 -5.44 1.74
CA LEU A 130 8.21 -5.30 0.81
C LEU A 130 8.56 -4.35 -0.35
N VAL A 131 9.09 -3.16 -0.05
CA VAL A 131 9.46 -2.18 -1.08
C VAL A 131 10.56 -2.73 -2.00
N ASN A 132 11.58 -3.38 -1.46
CA ASN A 132 12.65 -3.96 -2.26
C ASN A 132 12.14 -5.08 -3.18
N ARG A 133 11.20 -5.90 -2.71
CA ARG A 133 10.56 -6.93 -3.53
C ARG A 133 9.68 -6.35 -4.64
N LEU A 134 8.96 -5.26 -4.36
CA LEU A 134 8.20 -4.53 -5.37
C LEU A 134 9.12 -3.83 -6.39
N LYS A 135 10.28 -3.31 -5.97
CA LYS A 135 11.27 -2.72 -6.87
C LYS A 135 11.83 -3.75 -7.85
N ALA A 136 12.12 -4.94 -7.36
CA ALA A 136 12.58 -6.08 -8.17
C ALA A 136 11.46 -6.72 -9.02
N TYR A 137 10.27 -6.09 -9.12
CA TYR A 137 9.19 -6.61 -9.96
C TYR A 137 9.60 -6.67 -11.43
N GLU A 138 9.59 -7.87 -11.98
CA GLU A 138 9.70 -8.12 -13.41
C GLU A 138 8.36 -8.65 -13.92
N PRO A 139 7.79 -8.05 -14.98
CA PRO A 139 6.61 -8.61 -15.63
C PRO A 139 6.93 -10.01 -16.12
N ILE A 140 6.08 -10.99 -15.77
CA ILE A 140 6.16 -12.33 -16.36
C ILE A 140 5.92 -12.16 -17.87
N THR A 141 7.00 -12.16 -18.64
CA THR A 141 6.92 -12.13 -20.10
C THR A 141 6.65 -13.57 -20.52
N VAL A 142 5.37 -13.91 -20.69
CA VAL A 142 5.02 -15.16 -21.35
C VAL A 142 5.42 -14.98 -22.81
N GLY A 143 6.57 -15.54 -23.20
CA GLY A 143 7.00 -15.58 -24.58
C GLY A 143 5.90 -16.19 -25.44
N LEU A 144 5.46 -15.45 -26.46
CA LEU A 144 4.62 -15.96 -27.54
C LEU A 144 5.42 -16.93 -28.41
#